data_AF-A0AAW2FZN7-F1
#
_entry.id   AF-A0AAW2FZN7-F1
#
_cell.length_a   1.000
_cell.length_b   1.000
_cell.length_c   1.000
_cell.angle_alpha   90.00
_cell.angle_beta   90.00
_cell.angle_gamma   90.00
#
_symmetry.space_group_name_H-M   'P 1'
#
loop_
_entity.id
_entity.type
_entity.pdbx_description
1 polymer ?
#
loop_
_entity_poly.entity_id
_entity_poly.type
_entity_poly.pdbx_seq_one_letter_code
_entity_poly.pdbx_strand_id
1 'polypeptide(L)'
;MFYKEDEDGNLLDDISESKELDKEIISIVRANRFLYNKNEKLYSNTQMKRLAWTTIGENLSKKKTGVEVEHRFAQLRQRFVKERKKVIQSQGRSGAGASHQIYTPQWDLYNDLMFLADTIKHRK
;
A
#
# COMPACT_ATOMS: atom_id res chain seq x y z
N MET A 1 27.73 -36.65 -13.58
CA MET A 1 27.31 -35.37 -14.16
C MET A 1 26.97 -34.46 -12.99
N PHE A 2 27.55 -33.26 -12.98
CA PHE A 2 27.48 -32.30 -11.88
C PHE A 2 26.08 -31.66 -11.78
N TYR A 3 25.70 -31.33 -10.55
CA TYR A 3 24.44 -30.73 -10.12
C TYR A 3 23.97 -29.55 -10.98
N LYS A 4 22.67 -29.49 -11.25
CA LYS A 4 21.94 -28.22 -11.25
C LYS A 4 20.82 -28.35 -10.23
N GLU A 5 21.06 -27.71 -9.09
CA GLU A 5 20.10 -27.50 -8.01
C GLU A 5 18.90 -26.69 -8.52
N ASP A 6 17.75 -27.06 -7.98
CA ASP A 6 16.45 -26.42 -8.16
C ASP A 6 16.48 -24.98 -7.59
N GLU A 7 16.38 -23.96 -8.44
CA GLU A 7 16.27 -22.54 -8.05
C GLU A 7 14.85 -21.96 -8.19
N ASP A 8 13.86 -22.74 -8.62
CA ASP A 8 12.52 -22.23 -8.91
C ASP A 8 11.54 -22.28 -7.71
N GLY A 9 11.92 -22.91 -6.60
CA GLY A 9 11.03 -23.16 -5.44
C GLY A 9 10.89 -22.01 -4.44
N ASN A 10 11.77 -20.99 -4.47
CA ASN A 10 11.87 -20.00 -3.40
C ASN A 10 11.18 -18.65 -3.71
N LEU A 11 10.81 -18.39 -4.97
CA LEU A 11 10.25 -17.11 -5.42
C LEU A 11 8.77 -16.92 -5.04
N LEU A 12 8.00 -18.01 -4.95
CA LEU A 12 6.58 -17.93 -4.60
C LEU A 12 6.37 -17.72 -3.10
N ASP A 13 7.23 -18.30 -2.27
CA ASP A 13 7.19 -18.13 -0.82
C ASP A 13 7.57 -16.71 -0.41
N ASP A 14 8.65 -16.14 -1.00
CA ASP A 14 9.07 -14.75 -0.79
C ASP A 14 8.00 -13.73 -1.22
N ILE A 15 7.31 -13.97 -2.35
CA ILE A 15 6.21 -13.08 -2.80
C ILE A 15 5.00 -13.21 -1.86
N SER A 16 4.68 -14.42 -1.40
CA SER A 16 3.56 -14.65 -0.47
C SER A 16 3.82 -14.01 0.90
N GLU A 17 5.01 -14.22 1.46
CA GLU A 17 5.43 -13.62 2.73
C GLU A 17 5.43 -12.08 2.64
N SER A 18 5.93 -11.54 1.52
CA SER A 18 5.91 -10.09 1.27
C SER A 18 4.48 -9.52 1.24
N LYS A 19 3.51 -10.27 0.69
CA LYS A 19 2.09 -9.86 0.65
C LYS A 19 1.46 -9.87 2.04
N GLU A 20 1.74 -10.87 2.87
CA GLU A 20 1.18 -10.94 4.22
C GLU A 20 1.70 -9.79 5.10
N LEU A 21 3.00 -9.52 5.02
CA LEU A 21 3.60 -8.36 5.69
C LEU A 21 2.97 -7.04 5.22
N ASP A 22 2.71 -6.89 3.92
CA ASP A 22 2.03 -5.70 3.41
C ASP A 22 0.63 -5.53 3.98
N LYS A 23 -0.14 -6.63 4.11
CA LYS A 23 -1.48 -6.59 4.73
C LYS A 23 -1.41 -6.17 6.19
N GLU A 24 -0.46 -6.69 6.96
CA GLU A 24 -0.26 -6.29 8.35
C GLU A 24 0.08 -4.81 8.46
N ILE A 25 1.04 -4.33 7.65
CA ILE A 25 1.43 -2.91 7.60
C ILE A 25 0.20 -2.05 7.30
N ILE A 26 -0.59 -2.41 6.29
CA ILE A 26 -1.79 -1.65 5.91
C ILE A 26 -2.80 -1.63 7.05
N SER A 27 -3.05 -2.77 7.70
CA SER A 27 -4.00 -2.91 8.80
C SER A 27 -3.64 -2.00 9.99
N ILE A 28 -2.38 -2.05 10.44
CA ILE A 28 -1.93 -1.27 11.59
C ILE A 28 -1.86 0.22 11.23
N VAL A 29 -1.39 0.59 10.03
CA VAL A 29 -1.36 1.99 9.60
C VAL A 29 -2.77 2.56 9.47
N ARG A 30 -3.74 1.77 9.02
CA ARG A 30 -5.15 2.19 8.91
C ARG A 30 -5.71 2.65 10.27
N ALA A 31 -5.35 1.98 11.36
CA ALA A 31 -5.70 2.37 12.73
C ALA A 31 -5.02 3.68 13.16
N ASN A 32 -3.82 3.97 12.65
CA ASN A 32 -3.01 5.14 12.97
C ASN A 32 -3.22 6.29 11.97
N ARG A 33 -4.40 6.92 12.00
CA ARG A 33 -4.83 7.91 11.00
C ARG A 33 -3.88 9.09 10.82
N PHE A 34 -3.19 9.52 11.87
CA PHE A 34 -2.23 10.64 11.84
C PHE A 34 -0.98 10.38 11.00
N LEU A 35 -0.73 9.13 10.58
CA LEU A 35 0.37 8.80 9.67
C LEU A 35 0.10 9.25 8.24
N TYR A 36 -1.15 9.14 7.78
CA TYR A 36 -1.52 9.40 6.38
C TYR A 36 -2.50 10.57 6.19
N ASN A 37 -3.25 10.93 7.23
CA ASN A 37 -4.25 12.00 7.17
C ASN A 37 -3.66 13.35 7.60
N LYS A 38 -3.52 14.26 6.64
CA LYS A 38 -3.05 15.64 6.85
C LYS A 38 -3.94 16.51 7.73
N ASN A 39 -5.19 16.10 7.95
CA ASN A 39 -6.14 16.84 8.79
C ASN A 39 -5.98 16.53 10.29
N GLU A 40 -5.16 15.54 10.64
CA GLU A 40 -4.92 15.18 12.04
C GLU A 40 -3.91 16.15 12.68
N LYS A 41 -4.20 16.58 13.92
CA LYS A 41 -3.34 17.52 14.66
C LYS A 41 -1.91 17.00 14.85
N LEU A 42 -1.75 15.69 14.94
CA LEU A 42 -0.45 15.03 15.13
C LEU A 42 0.30 14.78 13.82
N TYR A 43 -0.28 15.12 12.65
CA TYR A 43 0.37 14.89 11.36
C TYR A 43 1.68 15.69 11.21
N SER A 44 1.78 16.89 11.79
CA SER A 44 3.02 17.68 11.75
C SER A 44 4.07 17.22 12.78
N ASN A 45 3.70 16.34 13.71
CA ASN A 45 4.60 15.89 14.76
C ASN A 45 5.48 14.73 14.27
N THR A 46 6.65 15.08 13.75
CA THR A 46 7.65 14.12 13.24
C THR A 46 8.10 13.10 14.29
N GLN A 47 8.21 13.51 15.56
CA GLN A 47 8.62 12.59 16.63
C GLN A 47 7.55 11.51 16.87
N MET A 48 6.29 11.90 16.93
CA MET A 48 5.17 10.97 17.08
C MET A 48 5.06 10.02 15.88
N LYS A 49 5.28 10.51 14.66
CA LYS A 49 5.34 9.66 13.46
C LYS A 49 6.46 8.63 13.54
N ARG A 50 7.67 9.06 13.92
CA ARG A 50 8.82 8.16 14.07
C ARG A 50 8.55 7.07 15.11
N LEU A 51 8.03 7.45 16.28
CA LEU A 51 7.67 6.50 17.34
C LEU A 51 6.62 5.51 16.84
N ALA A 52 5.57 6.01 16.19
CA ALA A 52 4.52 5.17 15.64
C ALA A 52 5.07 4.16 14.61
N TRP A 53 5.92 4.60 13.68
CA TRP A 53 6.54 3.69 12.71
C TRP A 53 7.41 2.64 13.39
N THR A 54 8.21 3.01 14.40
CA THR A 54 8.98 2.06 15.20
C THR A 54 8.07 1.02 15.87
N THR A 55 7.02 1.48 16.56
CA THR A 55 6.04 0.59 17.21
C THR A 55 5.33 -0.31 16.21
N ILE A 56 4.99 0.19 15.01
CA ILE A 56 4.39 -0.65 13.97
C ILE A 56 5.37 -1.75 13.57
N GLY A 57 6.63 -1.41 13.29
CA GLY A 57 7.65 -2.38 12.90
C GLY A 57 7.94 -3.45 13.95
N GLU A 58 7.82 -3.10 15.24
CA GLU A 58 7.94 -4.05 16.35
C GLU A 58 6.73 -4.97 16.50
N ASN A 59 5.55 -4.52 16.07
CA ASN A 59 4.28 -5.25 16.15
C ASN A 59 4.00 -6.15 14.93
N LEU A 60 4.84 -6.09 13.89
CA LEU A 60 4.73 -7.00 12.74
C LEU A 60 5.17 -8.41 13.11
N SER A 61 4.56 -9.41 12.48
CA SER A 61 4.96 -10.83 12.64
C SER A 61 6.46 -11.02 12.34
N LYS A 62 6.95 -10.34 11.30
CA LYS A 62 8.38 -10.19 11.00
C LYS A 62 8.81 -8.79 11.41
N LYS A 63 9.51 -8.69 12.55
CA LYS A 63 9.98 -7.41 13.07
C LYS A 63 10.80 -6.67 12.02
N LYS A 64 10.45 -5.41 11.81
CA LYS A 64 11.15 -4.48 10.91
C LYS A 64 11.44 -3.19 11.62
N THR A 65 12.42 -2.45 11.12
CA THR A 65 12.66 -1.09 11.60
C THR A 65 11.54 -0.17 11.15
N GLY A 66 11.23 0.86 11.93
CA GLY A 66 10.20 1.84 11.55
C GLY A 66 10.46 2.49 10.19
N VAL A 67 11.73 2.68 9.83
CA VAL A 67 12.15 3.23 8.53
C VAL A 67 11.79 2.29 7.37
N GLU A 68 12.02 0.98 7.52
CA GLU A 68 11.65 0.00 6.50
C GLU A 68 10.12 -0.07 6.32
N VAL A 69 9.37 -0.03 7.42
CA VAL A 69 7.90 -0.04 7.38
C VAL A 69 7.36 1.22 6.71
N GLU A 70 7.89 2.39 7.07
CA GLU A 70 7.53 3.66 6.46
C GLU A 70 7.81 3.64 4.95
N HIS A 71 9.00 3.18 4.56
CA HIS A 71 9.38 3.07 3.15
C HIS A 71 8.47 2.08 2.40
N ARG A 72 8.16 0.93 2.98
CA ARG A 72 7.27 -0.06 2.37
C ARG A 72 5.86 0.48 2.20
N PHE A 73 5.30 1.13 3.22
CA PHE A 73 4.00 1.78 3.12
C PHE A 73 3.99 2.90 2.07
N ALA A 74 5.07 3.67 1.94
CA ALA A 74 5.20 4.67 0.89
C ALA A 74 5.13 4.06 -0.51
N GLN A 75 5.79 2.92 -0.75
CA GLN A 75 5.70 2.18 -2.01
C GLN A 75 4.28 1.69 -2.29
N LEU A 76 3.62 1.10 -1.28
CA LEU A 76 2.22 0.65 -1.37
C LEU A 76 1.29 1.81 -1.75
N ARG A 77 1.44 2.95 -1.08
CA ARG A 77 0.67 4.16 -1.38
C ARG A 77 0.92 4.68 -2.79
N GLN A 78 2.17 4.71 -3.26
CA GLN A 78 2.49 5.13 -4.63
C GLN A 78 1.82 4.22 -5.66
N ARG A 79 1.87 2.89 -5.45
CA ARG A 79 1.19 1.92 -6.32
C ARG A 79 -0.32 2.13 -6.31
N PHE A 80 -0.93 2.33 -5.14
CA PHE A 80 -2.35 2.63 -5.01
C PHE A 80 -2.76 3.87 -5.80
N VAL A 81 -2.01 4.97 -5.69
CA VAL A 81 -2.31 6.22 -6.42
C VAL A 81 -2.28 5.99 -7.93
N LYS A 82 -1.27 5.26 -8.44
CA LYS A 82 -1.17 4.92 -9.86
C LYS A 82 -2.36 4.06 -10.31
N GLU A 83 -2.71 3.04 -9.52
CA GLU A 83 -3.81 2.14 -9.83
C GLU A 83 -5.16 2.86 -9.80
N ARG A 84 -5.40 3.69 -8.79
CA ARG A 84 -6.61 4.51 -8.65
C ARG A 84 -6.77 5.48 -9.83
N LYS A 85 -5.67 6.05 -10.32
CA LYS A 85 -5.68 6.92 -11.50
C LYS A 85 -6.16 6.17 -12.75
N LYS A 86 -5.79 4.89 -12.92
CA LYS A 86 -6.28 4.06 -14.04
C LYS A 86 -7.78 3.79 -13.93
N VAL A 87 -8.26 3.45 -12.73
CA VAL A 87 -9.69 3.23 -12.45
C VAL A 87 -10.53 4.47 -12.74
N ILE A 88 -10.08 5.66 -12.28
CA ILE A 88 -10.81 6.91 -12.53
C ILE A 88 -10.82 7.27 -14.03
N GLN A 89 -9.70 7.06 -14.73
CA GLN A 89 -9.62 7.33 -16.17
C GLN A 89 -10.51 6.38 -17.00
N SER A 90 -10.61 5.11 -16.62
CA SER A 90 -11.48 4.15 -17.32
C SER A 90 -12.97 4.47 -17.14
N GLN A 91 -13.33 5.13 -16.03
CA GLN A 91 -14.70 5.58 -15.74
C GLN A 91 -15.06 6.92 -16.41
N GLY A 92 -14.09 7.65 -16.97
CA GLY A 92 -14.24 9.06 -17.32
C GLY A 92 -14.06 9.39 -18.80
N ARG A 93 -15.15 9.27 -19.58
CA ARG A 93 -15.68 10.27 -20.54
C ARG A 93 -16.94 9.69 -21.18
N SER A 94 -18.07 9.86 -20.50
CA SER A 94 -19.41 9.68 -21.10
C SER A 94 -19.55 10.71 -22.23
N GLY A 95 -19.26 10.30 -23.47
CA GLY A 95 -19.28 11.20 -24.62
C GLY A 95 -18.72 10.65 -25.93
N ALA A 96 -18.00 9.53 -25.92
CA ALA A 96 -17.57 8.85 -27.14
C ALA A 96 -18.11 7.42 -27.14
N GLY A 97 -18.89 7.07 -28.17
CA GLY A 97 -19.57 5.78 -28.34
C GLY A 97 -18.67 4.56 -28.56
N ALA A 98 -17.60 4.43 -27.79
CA ALA A 98 -16.77 3.23 -27.73
C ALA A 98 -17.10 2.51 -26.42
N SER A 99 -17.47 1.22 -26.55
CA SER A 99 -17.60 0.25 -25.46
C SER A 99 -16.38 0.35 -24.53
N HIS A 100 -16.49 1.14 -23.46
CA HIS A 100 -15.38 1.40 -22.56
C HIS A 100 -15.28 0.23 -21.60
N GLN A 101 -14.24 -0.59 -21.74
CA GLN A 101 -13.91 -1.61 -20.75
C GLN A 101 -13.57 -0.89 -19.43
N ILE A 102 -14.40 -1.09 -18.42
CA ILE A 102 -14.16 -0.58 -17.07
C ILE A 102 -12.93 -1.30 -16.53
N TYR A 103 -11.86 -0.56 -16.27
CA TYR A 103 -10.66 -1.14 -15.68
C TYR A 103 -10.93 -1.58 -14.24
N THR A 104 -10.86 -2.88 -14.00
CA THR A 104 -10.87 -3.48 -12.67
C THR A 104 -9.43 -3.67 -12.18
N PRO A 105 -9.04 -3.09 -11.04
CA PRO A 105 -7.69 -3.27 -10.50
C PRO A 105 -7.48 -4.73 -10.11
N GLN A 106 -6.38 -5.32 -10.60
CA GLN A 106 -6.02 -6.72 -10.32
C GLN A 106 -5.14 -6.86 -9.07
N TRP A 107 -4.84 -5.75 -8.40
CA TRP A 107 -3.95 -5.76 -7.25
C TRP A 107 -4.72 -6.07 -5.97
N ASP A 108 -4.40 -7.20 -5.34
CA ASP A 108 -5.08 -7.72 -4.15
C ASP A 108 -5.21 -6.69 -3.01
N LEU A 109 -4.17 -5.89 -2.78
CA LEU A 109 -4.11 -4.89 -1.69
C LEU A 109 -4.83 -3.58 -2.02
N TYR A 110 -5.37 -3.45 -3.24
CA TYR A 110 -6.05 -2.23 -3.67
C TYR A 110 -7.26 -1.91 -2.77
N ASN A 111 -8.04 -2.93 -2.43
CA ASN A 111 -9.21 -2.77 -1.57
C ASN A 111 -8.81 -2.45 -0.11
N ASP A 112 -7.72 -3.03 0.37
CA ASP A 112 -7.19 -2.75 1.71
C ASP A 112 -6.71 -1.30 1.85
N LEU A 113 -6.20 -0.69 0.77
CA LEU A 113 -5.74 0.69 0.72
C LEU A 113 -6.85 1.69 0.35
N MET A 114 -8.09 1.24 0.17
CA MET A 114 -9.21 2.10 -0.25
C MET A 114 -9.49 3.25 0.73
N PHE A 115 -9.18 3.07 2.03
CA PHE A 115 -9.31 4.14 3.03
C PHE A 115 -8.45 5.37 2.73
N LEU A 116 -7.38 5.23 1.93
CA LEU A 116 -6.57 6.36 1.50
C LEU A 116 -7.32 7.26 0.51
N ALA A 117 -8.28 6.72 -0.24
CA ALA A 117 -9.08 7.48 -1.21
C ALA A 117 -9.79 8.66 -0.53
N ASP A 118 -10.30 8.46 0.68
CA ASP A 118 -11.01 9.50 1.44
C ASP A 118 -10.09 10.60 1.98
N THR A 119 -8.82 10.28 2.21
CA THR A 119 -7.81 11.26 2.66
C THR A 119 -7.13 12.01 1.53
N ILE A 120 -7.07 11.41 0.34
CA ILE A 120 -6.54 12.03 -0.87
C ILE A 120 -7.70 12.78 -1.55
N LYS A 121 -8.40 13.64 -0.81
CA LYS A 121 -9.31 14.61 -1.44
C LYS A 121 -8.46 15.57 -2.27
N HIS A 122 -8.77 15.64 -3.56
CA HIS A 122 -8.26 16.68 -4.45
C HIS A 122 -8.47 18.04 -3.77
N ARG A 123 -7.42 18.86 -3.75
CA ARG A 123 -7.50 20.28 -3.37
C ARG A 123 -8.59 20.90 -4.25
N LYS A 124 -9.64 21.42 -3.62
CA LYS A 124 -10.65 22.26 -4.29
C LYS A 124 -10.02 23.60 -4.65
#